data_AF-A0A6I3XQL4-F1
#
_entry.id   AF-A0A6I3XQL4-F1
#
_cell.length_a   1.000
_cell.length_b   1.000
_cell.length_c   1.000
_cell.angle_alpha   90.00
_cell.angle_beta   90.00
_cell.angle_gamma   90.00
#
_symmetry.space_group_name_H-M   'P 1'
#
loop_
_entity.id
_entity.type
_entity.pdbx_description
1 polymer ?
#
loop_
_entity_poly.entity_id
_entity_poly.type
_entity_poly.pdbx_seq_one_letter_code
_entity_poly.pdbx_strand_id
1 'polypeptide(L)'
;MPTERQRLVRLQKLVLKSYRKSARFGLFFHVRSNPVDCRLVLYKSKSKGRHCLTKSGQPARARHSKKNSAAQCEPWLLAVSPALAQLRADDIIKIYSGRMQIEQTFRDLKNAKWGMALRHSQTTSLLRLAALLLIGALLTYALWLIGLAARAAGYEVHYGSHPKAGSCLSIFSLAMHWVDDYRRPRLSPSAIKYAFIELVSMVRTWEFEG
;
A
#
# COMPACT_ATOMS: atom_id res chain seq x y z
N MET A 1 -37.18 2.37 21.71
CA MET A 1 -35.91 1.99 22.37
C MET A 1 -34.91 3.12 22.19
N PRO A 2 -34.77 4.07 23.13
CA PRO A 2 -34.05 5.31 22.83
C PRO A 2 -32.54 5.24 23.13
N THR A 3 -31.77 5.93 22.28
CA THR A 3 -30.60 6.75 22.62
C THR A 3 -29.24 6.10 22.96
N GLU A 4 -28.49 5.68 21.92
CA GLU A 4 -27.05 6.02 21.90
C GLU A 4 -26.91 7.40 21.24
N ARG A 5 -26.52 8.41 22.03
CA ARG A 5 -26.37 9.80 21.56
C ARG A 5 -25.32 9.87 20.44
N GLN A 6 -25.80 10.06 19.22
CA GLN A 6 -25.03 10.54 18.08
C GLN A 6 -24.39 11.90 18.45
N ARG A 7 -23.09 11.91 18.78
CA ARG A 7 -22.36 13.12 19.18
C ARG A 7 -21.20 13.38 18.25
N LEU A 8 -21.06 14.64 17.84
CA LEU A 8 -19.78 15.16 17.33
C LEU A 8 -18.76 15.12 18.46
N VAL A 9 -17.83 14.16 18.41
CA VAL A 9 -16.76 14.04 19.41
C VAL A 9 -15.47 14.63 18.86
N ARG A 10 -14.77 15.42 19.68
CA ARG A 10 -13.44 15.92 19.34
C ARG A 10 -12.47 14.74 19.26
N LEU A 11 -11.94 14.45 18.07
CA LEU A 11 -11.10 13.26 17.79
C LEU A 11 -9.93 13.11 18.78
N GLN A 12 -9.33 14.23 19.22
CA GLN A 12 -8.27 14.25 20.24
C GLN A 12 -8.68 13.55 21.56
N LYS A 13 -9.94 13.65 21.99
CA LYS A 13 -10.42 12.98 23.22
C LYS A 13 -10.60 11.48 23.06
N LEU A 14 -10.91 11.00 21.85
CA LEU A 14 -11.07 9.58 21.53
C LEU A 14 -9.72 8.86 21.50
N VAL A 15 -8.71 9.48 20.88
CA VAL A 15 -7.37 8.90 20.76
C VAL A 15 -6.67 8.74 22.13
N LEU A 16 -6.89 9.68 23.06
CA LEU A 16 -6.27 9.64 24.39
C LEU A 16 -6.80 8.51 25.30
N LYS A 17 -8.02 8.00 25.05
CA LYS A 17 -8.72 7.07 25.96
C LYS A 17 -8.44 5.58 25.67
N SER A 18 -7.83 5.25 24.53
CA SER A 18 -7.71 3.86 24.04
C SER A 18 -6.29 3.51 23.58
N TYR A 19 -5.30 3.80 24.42
CA TYR A 19 -3.88 3.59 24.11
C TYR A 19 -3.40 2.11 24.06
N ARG A 20 -4.25 1.14 24.41
CA ARG A 20 -3.82 -0.24 24.69
C ARG A 20 -4.33 -1.33 23.74
N LYS A 21 -5.41 -1.13 22.97
CA LYS A 21 -5.94 -2.16 22.05
C LYS A 21 -6.87 -1.57 20.98
N SER A 22 -7.03 -2.28 19.86
CA SER A 22 -7.99 -1.93 18.81
C SER A 22 -9.38 -1.74 19.41
N ALA A 23 -9.97 -0.57 19.21
CA ALA A 23 -11.27 -0.21 19.76
C ALA A 23 -12.22 0.15 18.62
N ARG A 24 -13.42 -0.44 18.66
CA ARG A 24 -14.54 -0.05 17.81
C ARG A 24 -15.32 1.01 18.56
N PHE A 25 -15.48 2.15 17.94
CA PHE A 25 -16.45 3.12 18.40
C PHE A 25 -17.72 2.97 17.54
N GLY A 26 -18.88 3.38 18.07
CA GLY A 26 -20.17 3.30 17.39
C GLY A 26 -20.27 4.21 16.14
N LEU A 27 -21.49 4.63 15.80
CA LEU A 27 -21.75 5.55 14.71
C LEU A 27 -21.45 7.01 15.13
N PHE A 28 -20.77 7.74 14.26
CA PHE A 28 -20.40 9.14 14.43
C PHE A 28 -20.72 9.95 13.18
N PHE A 29 -20.86 11.25 13.35
CA PHE A 29 -20.89 12.19 12.24
C PHE A 29 -19.48 12.68 11.91
N HIS A 30 -19.06 12.47 10.67
CA HIS A 30 -17.90 13.08 10.06
C HIS A 30 -18.33 14.44 9.49
N VAL A 31 -17.72 15.54 9.97
CA VAL A 31 -18.00 16.94 9.58
C VAL A 31 -19.20 17.60 10.28
N ARG A 32 -19.05 18.89 10.63
CA ARG A 32 -20.08 19.69 11.34
C ARG A 32 -21.15 20.29 10.41
N SER A 33 -20.74 20.74 9.23
CA SER A 33 -21.61 21.46 8.29
C SER A 33 -22.45 20.53 7.40
N ASN A 34 -21.90 19.38 7.01
CA ASN A 34 -22.60 18.34 6.28
C ASN A 34 -22.29 16.98 6.94
N PRO A 35 -23.06 16.56 7.95
CA PRO A 35 -22.77 15.38 8.75
C PRO A 35 -22.90 14.12 7.89
N VAL A 36 -21.79 13.40 7.71
CA VAL A 36 -21.77 12.10 7.04
C VAL A 36 -21.64 11.02 8.10
N ASP A 37 -22.57 10.07 8.11
CA ASP A 37 -22.49 8.91 8.99
C ASP A 37 -21.23 8.10 8.71
N CYS A 38 -20.46 7.83 9.76
CA CYS A 38 -19.29 6.98 9.68
C CYS A 38 -19.11 6.18 10.97
N ARG A 39 -18.50 5.01 10.82
CA ARG A 39 -18.02 4.22 11.94
C ARG A 39 -16.55 4.55 12.19
N LEU A 40 -16.18 4.73 13.46
CA LEU A 40 -14.80 5.01 13.84
C LEU A 40 -14.10 3.74 14.32
N VAL A 41 -12.96 3.42 13.70
CA VAL A 41 -12.09 2.30 14.09
C VAL A 41 -10.74 2.86 14.53
N LEU A 42 -10.33 2.54 15.75
CA LEU A 42 -9.00 2.91 16.27
C LEU A 42 -8.11 1.67 16.30
N TYR A 43 -6.91 1.82 15.74
CA TYR A 43 -5.89 0.78 15.68
C TYR A 43 -4.54 1.33 16.11
N LYS A 44 -3.80 0.54 16.90
CA LYS A 44 -2.40 0.81 17.19
C LYS A 44 -1.59 -0.45 16.93
N SER A 45 -0.70 -0.38 15.94
CA SER A 45 0.20 -1.48 15.65
C SER A 45 1.25 -1.65 16.76
N LYS A 46 1.72 -2.89 16.95
CA LYS A 46 2.87 -3.16 17.82
C LYS A 46 4.12 -2.52 17.21
N SER A 47 5.00 -1.97 18.06
CA SER A 47 6.28 -1.46 17.61
C SER A 47 7.07 -2.57 16.92
N LYS A 48 7.60 -2.29 15.72
CA LYS A 48 8.44 -3.23 14.96
C LYS A 48 9.93 -3.09 15.28
N GLY A 49 10.30 -2.22 16.24
CA GLY A 49 11.70 -1.98 16.63
C GLY A 49 12.60 -1.41 15.53
N ARG A 50 12.02 -0.89 14.43
CA ARG A 50 12.79 -0.36 13.29
C ARG A 50 13.27 1.05 13.61
N HIS A 51 14.57 1.26 13.50
CA HIS A 51 15.19 2.57 13.66
C HIS A 51 16.07 2.89 12.46
N CYS A 52 16.04 4.15 12.02
CA CYS A 52 17.00 4.65 11.05
C CYS A 52 18.33 4.85 11.77
N LEU A 53 19.35 4.10 11.40
CA LEU A 53 20.69 4.18 11.98
C LEU A 53 21.62 5.01 11.08
N THR A 54 22.56 5.72 11.69
CA THR A 54 23.68 6.38 11.01
C THR A 54 24.72 5.33 10.59
N LYS A 55 25.71 5.75 9.79
CA LYS A 55 26.87 4.88 9.45
C LYS A 55 27.62 4.37 10.69
N SER A 56 27.56 5.11 11.80
CA SER A 56 28.13 4.73 13.10
C SER A 56 27.22 3.86 13.96
N GLY A 57 26.08 3.37 13.43
CA GLY A 57 25.15 2.50 14.14
C GLY A 57 24.24 3.21 15.15
N GLN A 58 24.31 4.54 15.25
CA GLN A 58 23.52 5.33 16.21
C GLN A 58 22.17 5.75 15.62
N PRO A 59 21.11 5.95 16.43
CA PRO A 59 19.83 6.42 15.91
C PRO A 59 19.94 7.80 15.25
N ALA A 60 19.46 7.91 14.01
CA ALA A 60 19.51 9.16 13.24
C ALA A 60 18.68 10.26 13.91
N ARG A 61 19.32 11.39 14.22
CA ARG A 61 18.71 12.53 14.95
C ARG A 61 18.08 13.60 14.06
N ALA A 62 18.16 13.44 12.73
CA ALA A 62 17.60 14.37 11.76
C ALA A 62 16.09 14.61 12.00
N ARG A 63 15.62 15.83 11.74
CA ARG A 63 14.21 16.22 11.93
C ARG A 63 13.25 15.28 11.20
N HIS A 64 13.56 14.93 9.95
CA HIS A 64 12.74 14.00 9.16
C HIS A 64 12.70 12.59 9.77
N SER A 65 13.82 12.09 10.30
CA SER A 65 13.89 10.80 11.01
C SER A 65 12.97 10.78 12.23
N LYS A 66 13.09 11.80 13.10
CA LYS A 66 12.24 11.95 14.29
C LYS A 66 10.76 12.06 13.95
N LYS A 67 10.41 12.90 12.96
CA LYS A 67 9.02 13.07 12.49
C LYS A 67 8.45 11.76 11.98
N ASN A 68 9.20 11.03 11.16
CA ASN A 68 8.74 9.75 10.61
C ASN A 68 8.58 8.69 11.71
N SER A 69 9.54 8.63 12.65
CA SER A 69 9.44 7.73 13.81
C SER A 69 8.21 8.01 14.66
N ALA A 70 7.88 9.27 14.92
CA ALA A 70 6.67 9.64 15.67
C ALA A 70 5.41 9.21 14.91
N ALA A 71 5.31 9.53 13.62
CA ALA A 71 4.17 9.20 12.78
C ALA A 71 3.90 7.69 12.66
N GLN A 72 4.94 6.85 12.69
CA GLN A 72 4.79 5.38 12.69
C GLN A 72 4.27 4.82 14.02
N CYS A 73 4.44 5.56 15.12
CA CYS A 73 3.96 5.19 16.46
C CYS A 73 2.55 5.72 16.75
N GLU A 74 2.04 6.64 15.94
CA GLU A 74 0.71 7.21 16.07
C GLU A 74 -0.37 6.16 15.76
N PRO A 75 -1.44 6.06 16.57
CA PRO A 75 -2.53 5.16 16.28
C PRO A 75 -3.32 5.66 15.05
N TRP A 76 -3.82 4.73 14.25
CA TRP A 76 -4.72 5.03 13.15
C TRP A 76 -6.14 5.18 13.68
N LEU A 77 -6.78 6.31 13.39
CA LEU A 77 -8.21 6.52 13.59
C LEU A 77 -8.86 6.61 12.21
N LEU A 78 -9.58 5.57 11.84
CA LEU A 78 -10.21 5.43 10.53
C LEU A 78 -11.70 5.76 10.64
N ALA A 79 -12.17 6.65 9.77
CA ALA A 79 -13.59 6.85 9.52
C ALA A 79 -14.00 5.97 8.34
N VAL A 80 -14.97 5.10 8.57
CA VAL A 80 -15.35 4.04 7.63
C VAL A 80 -16.83 4.20 7.29
N SER A 81 -17.17 3.95 6.03
CA SER A 81 -18.57 3.96 5.57
C SER A 81 -19.43 2.98 6.39
N PRO A 82 -20.68 3.34 6.74
CA PRO A 82 -21.63 2.43 7.39
C PRO A 82 -21.89 1.15 6.60
N ALA A 83 -21.73 1.17 5.27
CA ALA A 83 -21.88 -0.02 4.42
C ALA A 83 -20.87 -1.15 4.76
N LEU A 84 -19.73 -0.79 5.38
CA LEU A 84 -18.70 -1.73 5.83
C LEU A 84 -18.90 -2.12 7.31
N ALA A 85 -20.09 -1.88 7.89
CA ALA A 85 -20.37 -2.21 9.29
C ALA A 85 -20.23 -3.70 9.62
N GLN A 86 -20.49 -4.56 8.64
CA GLN A 86 -20.36 -6.01 8.74
C GLN A 86 -18.91 -6.49 8.84
N LEU A 87 -17.93 -5.70 8.34
CA LEU A 87 -16.51 -6.03 8.48
C LEU A 87 -16.01 -5.85 9.91
N ARG A 88 -15.08 -6.72 10.30
CA ARG A 88 -14.39 -6.57 11.57
C ARG A 88 -13.38 -5.42 11.47
N ALA A 89 -13.06 -4.86 12.63
CA ALA A 89 -12.01 -3.83 12.72
C ALA A 89 -10.69 -4.31 12.12
N ASP A 90 -10.31 -5.57 12.35
CA ASP A 90 -9.07 -6.16 11.83
C ASP A 90 -9.06 -6.21 10.30
N ASP A 91 -10.18 -6.56 9.66
CA ASP A 91 -10.31 -6.63 8.19
C ASP A 91 -10.24 -5.22 7.58
N ILE A 92 -10.91 -4.24 8.19
CA ILE A 92 -10.82 -2.83 7.81
C ILE A 92 -9.37 -2.34 7.89
N ILE A 93 -8.65 -2.69 8.96
CA ILE A 93 -7.24 -2.32 9.13
C ILE A 93 -6.39 -3.00 8.06
N LYS A 94 -6.66 -4.27 7.73
CA LYS A 94 -5.96 -5.02 6.67
C LYS A 94 -6.14 -4.33 5.31
N ILE A 95 -7.38 -3.98 4.94
CA ILE A 95 -7.66 -3.21 3.72
C ILE A 95 -6.91 -1.87 3.73
N TYR A 96 -7.04 -1.10 4.81
CA TYR A 96 -6.39 0.21 4.91
C TYR A 96 -4.85 0.12 4.92
N SER A 97 -4.29 -0.98 5.41
CA SER A 97 -2.83 -1.19 5.43
C SER A 97 -2.22 -1.22 4.01
N GLY A 98 -3.03 -1.55 2.99
CA GLY A 98 -2.65 -1.51 1.57
C GLY A 98 -2.39 -0.10 1.02
N ARG A 99 -2.78 0.97 1.74
CA ARG A 99 -2.53 2.38 1.34
C ARG A 99 -1.08 2.65 0.93
N MET A 100 -0.13 2.10 1.67
CA MET A 100 1.30 2.33 1.41
C MET A 100 1.72 1.76 0.05
N GLN A 101 1.17 0.61 -0.34
CA GLN A 101 1.45 0.00 -1.64
C GLN A 101 0.93 0.88 -2.77
N ILE A 102 -0.28 1.45 -2.62
CA ILE A 102 -0.85 2.39 -3.59
C ILE A 102 0.03 3.64 -3.74
N GLU A 103 0.48 4.23 -2.62
CA GLU A 103 1.37 5.39 -2.64
C GLU A 103 2.73 5.08 -3.30
N GLN A 104 3.26 3.87 -3.09
CA GLN A 104 4.47 3.40 -3.76
C GLN A 104 4.26 3.25 -5.26
N THR A 105 3.17 2.60 -5.71
CA THR A 105 2.83 2.48 -7.14
C THR A 105 2.73 3.85 -7.82
N PHE A 106 2.08 4.84 -7.19
CA PHE A 106 2.04 6.20 -7.73
C PHE A 106 3.40 6.89 -7.76
N ARG A 107 4.28 6.60 -6.81
CA ARG A 107 5.64 7.13 -6.79
C ARG A 107 6.47 6.55 -7.93
N ASP A 108 6.36 5.25 -8.16
CA ASP A 108 7.06 4.55 -9.23
C ASP A 108 6.54 5.02 -10.60
N LEU A 109 5.23 5.18 -10.78
CA LEU A 109 4.65 5.76 -11.99
C LEU A 109 5.24 7.15 -12.32
N LYS A 110 5.50 7.97 -11.30
CA LYS A 110 6.09 9.31 -11.44
C LYS A 110 7.62 9.27 -11.60
N ASN A 111 8.28 8.19 -11.21
CA ASN A 111 9.73 8.07 -11.25
C ASN A 111 10.21 7.92 -12.69
N ALA A 112 11.24 8.67 -13.04
CA ALA A 112 11.77 8.70 -14.40
C ALA A 112 12.86 7.65 -14.65
N LYS A 113 13.63 7.31 -13.62
CA LYS A 113 14.76 6.39 -13.77
C LYS A 113 14.34 4.93 -13.74
N TRP A 114 13.36 4.61 -12.90
CA TRP A 114 12.99 3.23 -12.57
C TRP A 114 11.48 2.99 -12.72
N GLY A 115 10.80 3.86 -13.45
CA GLY A 115 9.35 3.89 -13.56
C GLY A 115 8.89 4.47 -14.88
N MET A 116 7.67 5.02 -14.94
CA MET A 116 7.04 5.42 -16.21
C MET A 116 7.19 6.91 -16.53
N ALA A 117 8.08 7.62 -15.82
CA ALA A 117 8.43 9.01 -16.07
C ALA A 117 7.24 9.98 -16.17
N LEU A 118 6.08 9.69 -15.56
CA LEU A 118 4.88 10.52 -15.69
C LEU A 118 5.12 11.99 -15.29
N ARG A 119 6.07 12.23 -14.37
CA ARG A 119 6.51 13.58 -13.97
C ARG A 119 7.03 14.42 -15.14
N HIS A 120 7.59 13.78 -16.18
CA HIS A 120 8.13 14.47 -17.37
C HIS A 120 7.04 14.89 -18.34
N SER A 121 5.82 14.35 -18.24
CA SER A 121 4.75 14.75 -19.16
C SER A 121 4.34 16.22 -18.97
N GLN A 122 4.49 16.78 -17.77
CA GLN A 122 4.15 18.17 -17.40
C GLN A 122 2.79 18.68 -17.94
N THR A 123 1.82 17.77 -18.15
CA THR A 123 0.57 18.12 -18.80
C THR A 123 -0.40 18.75 -17.81
N THR A 124 -1.09 19.80 -18.24
CA THR A 124 -2.17 20.48 -17.50
C THR A 124 -3.56 20.07 -18.00
N SER A 125 -3.64 19.34 -19.11
CA SER A 125 -4.91 18.86 -19.67
C SER A 125 -5.37 17.58 -18.95
N LEU A 126 -6.59 17.63 -18.41
CA LEU A 126 -7.21 16.49 -17.72
C LEU A 126 -7.36 15.27 -18.64
N LEU A 127 -7.75 15.49 -19.91
CA LEU A 127 -7.93 14.39 -20.87
C LEU A 127 -6.59 13.69 -21.18
N ARG A 128 -5.53 14.49 -21.37
CA ARG A 128 -4.19 13.95 -21.62
C ARG A 128 -3.64 13.22 -20.40
N LEU A 129 -3.86 13.77 -19.20
CA LEU A 129 -3.48 13.10 -17.96
C LEU A 129 -4.22 11.76 -17.79
N ALA A 130 -5.53 11.73 -18.05
CA ALA A 130 -6.33 10.52 -18.00
C ALA A 130 -5.82 9.45 -18.98
N ALA A 131 -5.51 9.83 -20.22
CA ALA A 131 -4.93 8.92 -21.21
C ALA A 131 -3.57 8.36 -20.76
N LEU A 132 -2.68 9.20 -20.20
CA LEU A 132 -1.38 8.75 -19.68
C LEU A 132 -1.50 7.83 -18.48
N LEU A 133 -2.46 8.10 -17.58
CA LEU A 133 -2.75 7.22 -16.44
C LEU A 133 -3.29 5.86 -16.92
N LEU A 134 -4.15 5.86 -17.95
CA LEU A 134 -4.63 4.62 -18.56
C LEU A 134 -3.50 3.80 -19.18
N ILE A 135 -2.64 4.44 -19.98
CA ILE A 135 -1.46 3.79 -20.57
C ILE A 135 -0.56 3.24 -19.45
N GLY A 136 -0.31 4.03 -18.40
CA GLY A 136 0.47 3.60 -17.25
C GLY A 136 -0.15 2.41 -16.51
N ALA A 137 -1.47 2.37 -16.36
CA ALA A 137 -2.18 1.25 -15.77
C ALA A 137 -2.03 -0.02 -16.61
N LEU A 138 -2.22 0.07 -17.93
CA LEU A 138 -2.05 -1.05 -18.87
C LEU A 138 -0.60 -1.58 -18.88
N LEU A 139 0.39 -0.68 -18.89
CA LEU A 139 1.80 -1.06 -18.78
C LEU A 139 2.10 -1.74 -17.45
N THR A 140 1.56 -1.23 -16.34
CA THR A 140 1.76 -1.83 -15.01
C THR A 140 1.18 -3.24 -14.97
N TYR A 141 -0.01 -3.43 -15.55
CA TYR A 141 -0.65 -4.74 -15.67
C TYR A 141 0.19 -5.71 -16.51
N ALA A 142 0.67 -5.27 -17.69
CA ALA A 142 1.54 -6.07 -18.54
C ALA A 142 2.85 -6.45 -17.84
N LEU A 143 3.50 -5.50 -17.16
CA LEU A 143 4.72 -5.75 -16.38
C LEU A 143 4.47 -6.71 -15.22
N TRP A 144 3.29 -6.67 -14.57
CA TRP A 144 2.95 -7.66 -13.56
C TRP A 144 2.88 -9.08 -14.11
N LEU A 145 2.24 -9.26 -15.28
CA LEU A 145 2.20 -10.56 -15.95
C LEU A 145 3.60 -11.04 -16.34
N ILE A 146 4.44 -10.15 -16.89
CA ILE A 146 5.84 -10.45 -17.23
C ILE A 146 6.62 -10.84 -15.98
N GLY A 147 6.50 -10.09 -14.88
CA GLY A 147 7.23 -10.36 -13.64
C GLY A 147 6.84 -11.68 -12.98
N LEU A 148 5.55 -12.01 -12.98
CA LEU A 148 5.06 -13.32 -12.50
C LEU A 148 5.55 -14.46 -13.39
N ALA A 149 5.49 -14.28 -14.71
CA ALA A 149 5.97 -15.30 -15.65
C ALA A 149 7.50 -15.49 -15.56
N ALA A 150 8.25 -14.40 -15.39
CA ALA A 150 9.69 -14.41 -15.20
C ALA A 150 10.07 -15.15 -13.91
N ARG A 151 9.35 -14.88 -12.81
CA ARG A 151 9.52 -15.62 -11.55
C ARG A 151 9.21 -17.11 -11.72
N ALA A 152 8.14 -17.46 -12.41
CA ALA A 152 7.80 -18.86 -12.70
C ALA A 152 8.86 -19.56 -13.57
N ALA A 153 9.58 -18.80 -14.40
CA ALA A 153 10.73 -19.27 -15.18
C ALA A 153 12.05 -19.29 -14.37
N GLY A 154 12.01 -19.02 -13.06
CA GLY A 154 13.19 -19.00 -12.18
C GLY A 154 14.07 -17.76 -12.32
N TYR A 155 13.57 -16.67 -12.92
CA TYR A 155 14.30 -15.41 -13.00
C TYR A 155 14.31 -14.73 -11.63
N GLU A 156 15.49 -14.64 -11.01
CA GLU A 156 15.71 -13.97 -9.75
C GLU A 156 16.84 -12.94 -9.87
N VAL A 157 16.66 -11.81 -9.21
CA VAL A 157 17.68 -10.76 -9.11
C VAL A 157 18.03 -10.59 -7.64
N HIS A 158 19.29 -10.88 -7.33
CA HIS A 158 19.82 -10.76 -5.97
C HIS A 158 20.55 -9.43 -5.81
N TYR A 159 20.16 -8.67 -4.78
CA TYR A 159 20.83 -7.43 -4.39
C TYR A 159 21.49 -7.61 -3.02
N GLY A 160 22.83 -7.59 -3.00
CA GLY A 160 23.63 -7.59 -1.77
C GLY A 160 24.88 -8.47 -1.85
N SER A 161 25.83 -8.21 -0.96
CA SER A 161 27.04 -9.01 -0.76
C SER A 161 26.85 -10.20 0.20
N HIS A 162 25.66 -10.34 0.80
CA HIS A 162 25.35 -11.45 1.69
C HIS A 162 24.75 -12.63 0.93
N PRO A 163 25.26 -13.87 1.14
CA PRO A 163 24.89 -15.07 0.37
C PRO A 163 23.45 -15.57 0.59
N LYS A 164 22.62 -14.85 1.36
CA LYS A 164 21.22 -15.21 1.66
C LYS A 164 20.26 -14.02 1.56
N ALA A 165 20.60 -12.97 0.82
CA ALA A 165 19.64 -11.91 0.54
C ALA A 165 18.56 -12.45 -0.41
N GLY A 166 17.36 -12.69 0.13
CA GLY A 166 16.20 -13.12 -0.68
C GLY A 166 15.83 -12.08 -1.74
N SER A 167 14.94 -12.43 -2.67
CA SER A 167 14.46 -11.50 -3.71
C SER A 167 13.70 -10.34 -3.06
N CYS A 168 14.39 -9.23 -2.77
CA CYS A 168 13.79 -8.03 -2.18
C CYS A 168 12.97 -7.20 -3.18
N LEU A 169 12.90 -7.63 -4.44
CA LEU A 169 12.23 -6.88 -5.50
C LEU A 169 10.72 -7.14 -5.51
N SER A 170 9.98 -6.07 -5.76
CA SER A 170 8.57 -6.18 -6.17
C SER A 170 8.46 -6.92 -7.51
N ILE A 171 7.30 -7.52 -7.79
CA ILE A 171 7.01 -8.16 -9.09
C ILE A 171 7.24 -7.17 -10.25
N PHE A 172 6.83 -5.92 -10.07
CA PHE A 172 7.05 -4.85 -11.05
C PHE A 172 8.53 -4.59 -11.30
N SER A 173 9.33 -4.45 -10.25
CA SER A 173 10.78 -4.23 -10.38
C SER A 173 11.48 -5.42 -11.03
N LEU A 174 11.07 -6.64 -10.70
CA LEU A 174 11.57 -7.86 -11.34
C LEU A 174 11.27 -7.88 -12.84
N ALA A 175 10.07 -7.47 -13.23
CA ALA A 175 9.69 -7.36 -14.64
C ALA A 175 10.51 -6.32 -15.39
N MET A 176 10.75 -5.14 -14.78
CA MET A 176 11.61 -4.12 -15.37
C MET A 176 13.03 -4.64 -15.58
N HIS A 177 13.60 -5.36 -14.60
CA HIS A 177 14.90 -6.03 -14.77
C HIS A 177 14.88 -7.04 -15.90
N TRP A 178 13.84 -7.87 -15.97
CA TRP A 178 13.70 -8.84 -17.05
C TRP A 178 13.62 -8.18 -18.43
N VAL A 179 12.94 -7.03 -18.56
CA VAL A 179 12.84 -6.28 -19.83
C VAL A 179 14.19 -5.73 -20.27
N ASP A 180 14.97 -5.20 -19.33
CA ASP A 180 16.28 -4.59 -19.58
C ASP A 180 17.41 -5.62 -19.74
N ASP A 181 17.23 -6.85 -19.26
CA ASP A 181 18.24 -7.91 -19.31
C ASP A 181 18.29 -8.60 -20.68
N TYR A 182 19.47 -8.55 -21.32
CA TYR A 182 19.72 -9.22 -22.60
C TYR A 182 19.88 -10.74 -22.46
N ARG A 183 20.20 -11.25 -21.27
CA ARG A 183 20.38 -12.69 -20.98
C ARG A 183 19.12 -13.34 -20.41
N ARG A 184 17.99 -12.64 -20.50
CA ARG A 184 16.71 -13.09 -19.94
C ARG A 184 16.26 -14.44 -20.50
N PRO A 185 15.69 -15.32 -19.66
CA PRO A 185 15.08 -16.55 -20.13
C PRO A 185 13.83 -16.23 -20.98
N ARG A 186 13.60 -17.02 -22.03
CA ARG A 186 12.35 -16.91 -22.83
C ARG A 186 11.16 -17.34 -21.97
N LEU A 187 10.12 -16.52 -21.96
CA LEU A 187 8.87 -16.86 -21.28
C LEU A 187 8.13 -17.92 -22.10
N SER A 188 7.90 -19.08 -21.50
CA SER A 188 7.09 -20.12 -22.12
C SER A 188 5.59 -19.75 -22.06
N PRO A 189 4.76 -20.22 -23.01
CA PRO A 189 3.31 -20.04 -22.92
C PRO A 189 2.72 -20.55 -21.60
N SER A 190 3.30 -21.62 -21.05
CA SER A 190 2.91 -22.18 -19.75
C SER A 190 3.21 -21.22 -18.59
N ALA A 191 4.35 -20.52 -18.61
CA ALA A 191 4.70 -19.52 -17.61
C ALA A 191 3.76 -18.31 -17.66
N ILE A 192 3.35 -17.88 -18.86
CA ILE A 192 2.36 -16.81 -19.03
C ILE A 192 0.98 -17.24 -18.53
N LYS A 193 0.55 -18.47 -18.84
CA LYS A 193 -0.71 -19.03 -18.33
C LYS A 193 -0.70 -19.12 -16.81
N TYR A 194 0.40 -19.57 -16.22
CA TYR A 194 0.58 -19.60 -14.77
C TYR A 194 0.51 -18.19 -14.17
N ALA A 195 1.21 -17.22 -14.75
CA ALA A 195 1.17 -15.82 -14.31
C ALA A 195 -0.25 -15.25 -14.30
N PHE A 196 -1.06 -15.58 -15.32
CA PHE A 196 -2.46 -15.18 -15.37
C PHE A 196 -3.28 -15.83 -14.25
N ILE A 197 -3.12 -17.14 -14.03
CA ILE A 197 -3.82 -17.86 -12.95
C ILE A 197 -3.43 -17.31 -11.58
N GLU A 198 -2.14 -17.04 -11.35
CA GLU A 198 -1.64 -16.46 -10.10
C GLU A 198 -2.19 -15.04 -9.89
N LEU A 199 -2.26 -14.22 -10.94
CA LEU A 199 -2.86 -12.89 -10.85
C LEU A 199 -4.36 -12.97 -10.49
N VAL A 200 -5.11 -13.89 -11.12
CA VAL A 200 -6.52 -14.13 -10.80
C VAL A 200 -6.70 -14.66 -9.38
N SER A 201 -5.82 -15.57 -8.93
CA SER A 201 -5.89 -16.09 -7.56
C SER A 201 -5.62 -15.00 -6.54
N MET A 202 -4.64 -14.11 -6.78
CA MET A 202 -4.39 -12.94 -5.96
C MET A 202 -5.65 -12.08 -5.84
N VAL A 203 -6.28 -11.72 -6.97
CA VAL A 203 -7.53 -10.94 -6.95
C VAL A 203 -8.64 -11.66 -6.17
N ARG A 204 -8.84 -12.96 -6.38
CA ARG A 204 -9.87 -13.73 -5.67
C ARG A 204 -9.59 -13.87 -4.17
N THR A 205 -8.33 -14.02 -3.75
CA THR A 205 -8.01 -14.04 -2.31
C THR A 205 -8.37 -12.74 -1.61
N TRP A 206 -8.45 -11.62 -2.35
CA TRP A 206 -8.98 -10.36 -1.82
C TRP A 206 -10.51 -10.32 -1.72
N GLU A 207 -11.23 -11.10 -2.54
CA GLU A 207 -12.69 -11.18 -2.54
C GLU A 207 -13.24 -12.17 -1.50
N PHE A 208 -12.48 -13.21 -1.13
CA PHE A 208 -12.94 -14.31 -0.26
C PHE A 208 -12.48 -14.24 1.21
N GLU A 209 -11.70 -13.22 1.59
CA GLU A 209 -11.35 -12.93 3.00
C GLU A 209 -12.10 -11.70 3.56
N GLY A 210 -13.18 -11.28 2.90
CA GLY A 210 -14.08 -10.19 3.32
C GLY A 210 -15.33 -10.67 4.05
#